data_AF-A0ABD5N9P6-F1
#
_entry.id   AF-A0ABD5N9P6-F1
#
_cell.length_a   1.000
_cell.length_b   1.000
_cell.length_c   1.000
_cell.angle_alpha   90.00
_cell.angle_beta   90.00
_cell.angle_gamma   90.00
#
_symmetry.space_group_name_H-M   'P 1'
#
loop_
_entity.id
_entity.type
_entity.pdbx_description
1 polymer ?
#
loop_
_entity_poly.entity_id
_entity_poly.type
_entity_poly.pdbx_seq_one_letter_code
_entity_poly.pdbx_strand_id
1 'polypeptide(L)'
;TYTTYEQMYPSVAMDADGDFVIVWMSYDQDGSYGGIYAQMYDSSGSAVDSEFQVNTYTYNSQDRPSVAMDAYGDFVITWESYGQDGSHWGIYAQMYGTTFSLKSGALDELNAIYPTGDEKVDEILAEAAVNIEKSLDSDLWVDGTHLDVKHGYRVFDEEKNAVKDLLNIKLDECEEAKYKGIISLTLNYTGGDDVTVNEGIVMDNGDGTYTITPTTDETKLTSKIEVYINGTLVSEIHINDKIKECNPHPHAVTPEVLEEVQNVIDKLVEVDEMLATTAVQDAVNTPVEDPENQDQVDKDIAEAEEELAKAEEELGLGNPDKAIDHYKKAWENAQEAIKHAQK
;
A
#
# COMPACT_ATOMS: atom_id res chain seq x y z
N THR A 1 5.48 -7.34 34.68
CA THR A 1 6.11 -6.14 35.27
C THR A 1 7.47 -6.46 35.85
N TYR A 2 8.50 -5.78 35.36
CA TYR A 2 9.87 -5.84 35.87
C TYR A 2 10.03 -4.97 37.13
N THR A 3 10.78 -5.47 38.11
CA THR A 3 10.90 -4.83 39.44
C THR A 3 12.33 -4.86 40.01
N THR A 4 13.29 -5.32 39.21
CA THR A 4 14.69 -5.34 39.62
C THR A 4 15.30 -3.95 39.42
N TYR A 5 16.21 -3.53 40.30
CA TYR A 5 16.86 -2.20 40.26
C TYR A 5 15.89 -1.02 40.26
N GLU A 6 16.31 0.11 39.66
CA GLU A 6 15.63 1.38 39.74
C GLU A 6 14.72 1.60 38.52
N GLN A 7 13.48 1.98 38.79
CA GLN A 7 12.54 2.53 37.80
C GLN A 7 12.37 4.01 38.12
N MET A 8 12.74 4.88 37.18
CA MET A 8 12.87 6.32 37.41
C MET A 8 12.20 7.14 36.32
N TYR A 9 11.98 8.41 36.63
CA TYR A 9 11.48 9.43 35.69
C TYR A 9 10.16 9.04 35.00
N PRO A 10 9.10 8.65 35.74
CA PRO A 10 7.84 8.31 35.12
C PRO A 10 7.18 9.55 34.49
N SER A 11 6.54 9.36 33.33
CA SER A 11 5.66 10.31 32.68
C SER A 11 4.38 9.59 32.27
N VAL A 12 3.25 10.30 32.25
CA VAL A 12 1.93 9.76 31.89
C VAL A 12 1.22 10.69 30.93
N ALA A 13 0.51 10.12 29.96
CA ALA A 13 -0.43 10.82 29.08
C ALA A 13 -1.70 9.99 28.92
N MET A 14 -2.82 10.65 28.65
CA MET A 14 -4.16 10.07 28.64
C MET A 14 -4.95 10.69 27.47
N ASP A 15 -5.79 9.90 26.82
CA ASP A 15 -6.65 10.32 25.72
C ASP A 15 -8.01 10.86 26.23
N ALA A 16 -8.96 11.04 25.31
CA ALA A 16 -10.30 11.55 25.64
C ALA A 16 -11.21 10.52 26.33
N ASP A 17 -10.97 9.22 26.09
CA ASP A 17 -11.77 8.11 26.61
C ASP A 17 -11.27 7.61 27.97
N GLY A 18 -10.07 8.05 28.35
CA GLY A 18 -9.46 7.81 29.64
C GLY A 18 -8.42 6.69 29.62
N ASP A 19 -8.11 6.13 28.44
CA ASP A 19 -6.99 5.23 28.27
C ASP A 19 -5.69 6.03 28.42
N PHE A 20 -4.66 5.40 28.97
CA PHE A 20 -3.44 6.10 29.31
C PHE A 20 -2.20 5.24 29.18
N VAL A 21 -1.09 5.90 28.83
CA VAL A 21 0.23 5.29 28.77
C VAL A 21 1.10 5.86 29.87
N ILE A 22 1.79 4.98 30.59
CA ILE A 22 2.87 5.36 31.52
C ILE A 22 4.19 4.95 30.87
N VAL A 23 5.15 5.88 30.84
CA VAL A 23 6.52 5.63 30.40
C VAL A 23 7.49 5.88 31.55
N TRP A 24 8.55 5.09 31.66
CA TRP A 24 9.61 5.26 32.66
C TRP A 24 10.96 4.77 32.11
N MET A 25 12.04 5.19 32.79
CA MET A 25 13.36 4.59 32.62
C MET A 25 13.47 3.37 33.55
N SER A 26 13.94 2.23 33.05
CA SER A 26 14.20 1.01 33.82
C SER A 26 15.67 0.62 33.69
N TYR A 27 16.33 0.39 34.83
CA TYR A 27 17.75 0.07 34.84
C TYR A 27 17.99 -1.44 34.65
N ASP A 28 18.89 -1.82 33.73
CA ASP A 28 19.33 -3.21 33.48
C ASP A 28 18.22 -4.16 33.04
N GLN A 29 17.09 -3.63 32.55
CA GLN A 29 16.01 -4.43 31.98
C GLN A 29 16.32 -4.89 30.54
N ASP A 30 17.04 -4.07 29.76
CA ASP A 30 17.51 -4.41 28.41
C ASP A 30 18.92 -5.01 28.39
N GLY A 31 19.51 -5.26 29.57
CA GLY A 31 20.87 -5.75 29.75
C GLY A 31 21.96 -4.69 29.66
N SER A 32 21.58 -3.39 29.70
CA SER A 32 22.46 -2.23 29.72
C SER A 32 22.10 -1.28 30.88
N TYR A 33 22.46 0.01 30.83
CA TYR A 33 22.17 0.99 31.88
C TYR A 33 20.66 1.32 31.93
N GLY A 34 20.25 2.56 31.68
CA GLY A 34 18.84 2.91 31.56
C GLY A 34 18.27 2.51 30.19
N GLY A 35 17.14 1.81 30.17
CA GLY A 35 16.29 1.62 29.01
C GLY A 35 14.93 2.31 29.22
N ILE A 36 14.24 2.69 28.15
CA ILE A 36 12.91 3.32 28.23
C ILE A 36 11.84 2.26 28.01
N TYR A 37 10.90 2.18 28.94
CA TYR A 37 9.79 1.23 28.93
C TYR A 37 8.46 1.94 29.09
N ALA A 38 7.42 1.36 28.52
CA ALA A 38 6.06 1.87 28.64
C ALA A 38 5.06 0.73 28.90
N GLN A 39 3.92 1.09 29.47
CA GLN A 39 2.75 0.23 29.65
C GLN A 39 1.51 1.04 29.37
N MET A 40 0.63 0.47 28.55
CA MET A 40 -0.69 1.02 28.27
C MET A 40 -1.71 0.47 29.26
N TYR A 41 -2.72 1.28 29.55
CA TYR A 41 -3.82 0.97 30.43
C TYR A 41 -5.11 1.48 29.81
N ASP A 42 -6.18 0.72 29.99
CA ASP A 42 -7.52 1.15 29.63
C ASP A 42 -8.07 2.15 30.67
N SER A 43 -9.22 2.75 30.36
CA SER A 43 -9.95 3.69 31.21
C SER A 43 -10.40 3.09 32.56
N SER A 44 -10.41 1.76 32.69
CA SER A 44 -10.66 1.05 33.96
C SER A 44 -9.40 0.92 34.83
N GLY A 45 -8.23 1.23 34.26
CA GLY A 45 -6.91 1.05 34.86
C GLY A 45 -6.36 -0.37 34.71
N SER A 46 -6.95 -1.19 33.85
CA SER A 46 -6.41 -2.52 33.51
C SER A 46 -5.30 -2.36 32.47
N ALA A 47 -4.22 -3.13 32.63
CA ALA A 47 -3.11 -3.09 31.69
C ALA A 47 -3.55 -3.64 30.32
N VAL A 48 -3.35 -2.85 29.26
CA VAL A 48 -3.44 -3.29 27.88
C VAL A 48 -2.08 -3.88 27.52
N ASP A 49 -2.03 -5.21 27.43
CA ASP A 49 -0.83 -6.01 27.22
C ASP A 49 0.26 -5.92 28.30
N SER A 50 1.45 -6.45 28.00
CA SER A 50 2.64 -6.36 28.83
C SER A 50 3.41 -5.08 28.55
N GLU A 51 4.15 -4.60 29.55
CA GLU A 51 5.11 -3.52 29.36
C GLU A 51 6.08 -3.82 28.21
N PHE A 52 6.43 -2.81 27.44
CA PHE A 52 7.27 -2.93 26.26
C PHE A 52 8.41 -1.93 26.27
N GLN A 53 9.50 -2.27 25.59
CA GLN A 53 10.65 -1.39 25.44
C GLN A 53 10.41 -0.39 24.31
N VAL A 54 10.63 0.89 24.60
CA VAL A 54 10.48 2.01 23.65
C VAL A 54 11.77 2.24 22.87
N ASN A 55 12.93 2.29 23.54
CA ASN A 55 14.19 2.54 22.84
C ASN A 55 14.65 1.31 22.04
N THR A 56 15.04 1.51 20.78
CA THR A 56 15.64 0.46 19.95
C THR A 56 17.17 0.40 20.07
N TYR A 57 17.81 1.51 20.45
CA TYR A 57 19.23 1.57 20.76
C TYR A 57 19.45 1.29 22.25
N THR A 58 20.17 0.22 22.55
CA THR A 58 20.35 -0.29 23.93
C THR A 58 21.75 -0.04 24.49
N TYR A 59 22.66 0.55 23.72
CA TYR A 59 24.00 0.81 24.22
C TYR A 59 24.02 2.07 25.09
N ASN A 60 24.79 2.03 26.19
CA ASN A 60 24.81 3.06 27.24
C ASN A 60 23.43 3.28 27.88
N SER A 61 23.07 4.54 28.20
CA SER A 61 21.85 4.88 28.91
C SER A 61 20.91 5.68 28.02
N GLN A 62 19.64 5.32 28.10
CA GLN A 62 18.49 6.04 27.59
C GLN A 62 17.67 6.49 28.81
N ASP A 63 17.54 7.81 28.99
CA ASP A 63 17.06 8.43 30.22
C ASP A 63 15.96 9.48 29.95
N ARG A 64 15.27 9.88 31.03
CA ARG A 64 14.33 11.01 31.08
C ARG A 64 13.23 10.96 30.01
N PRO A 65 12.42 9.89 29.98
CA PRO A 65 11.33 9.85 29.02
C PRO A 65 10.26 10.90 29.32
N SER A 66 9.61 11.36 28.27
CA SER A 66 8.41 12.20 28.33
C SER A 66 7.44 11.70 27.29
N VAL A 67 6.15 11.63 27.64
CA VAL A 67 5.08 11.20 26.74
C VAL A 67 4.03 12.29 26.59
N ALA A 68 3.51 12.42 25.37
CA ALA A 68 2.30 13.19 25.07
C ALA A 68 1.38 12.32 24.22
N MET A 69 0.08 12.43 24.45
CA MET A 69 -0.97 11.68 23.77
C MET A 69 -2.01 12.66 23.24
N ASP A 70 -2.55 12.38 22.06
CA ASP A 70 -3.66 13.15 21.50
C ASP A 70 -5.02 12.62 21.99
N ALA A 71 -6.12 13.17 21.47
CA ALA A 71 -7.45 12.79 21.90
C ALA A 71 -7.89 11.41 21.41
N TYR A 72 -7.21 10.85 20.40
CA TYR A 72 -7.55 9.59 19.74
C TYR A 72 -6.68 8.42 20.25
N GLY A 73 -5.72 8.69 21.13
CA GLY A 73 -4.82 7.68 21.68
C GLY A 73 -3.48 7.59 20.94
N ASP A 74 -3.20 8.45 19.96
CA ASP A 74 -1.87 8.54 19.36
C ASP A 74 -0.92 9.15 20.38
N PHE A 75 0.27 8.58 20.55
CA PHE A 75 1.24 9.14 21.49
C PHE A 75 2.65 9.17 20.94
N VAL A 76 3.39 10.19 21.36
CA VAL A 76 4.83 10.31 21.12
C VAL A 76 5.56 10.18 22.44
N ILE A 77 6.52 9.27 22.47
CA ILE A 77 7.48 9.14 23.57
C ILE A 77 8.79 9.74 23.10
N THR A 78 9.33 10.67 23.89
CA THR A 78 10.65 11.27 23.69
C THR A 78 11.58 10.88 24.82
N TRP A 79 12.88 10.74 24.57
CA TRP A 79 13.89 10.41 25.58
C TRP A 79 15.27 10.97 25.21
N GLU A 80 16.15 11.04 26.21
CA GLU A 80 17.58 11.31 26.00
C GLU A 80 18.33 10.00 25.75
N SER A 81 19.21 9.94 24.75
CA SER A 81 20.05 8.76 24.48
C SER A 81 21.53 9.15 24.39
N TYR A 82 22.39 8.40 25.09
CA TYR A 82 23.82 8.67 25.12
C TYR A 82 24.59 7.84 24.07
N GLY A 83 25.24 8.50 23.12
CA GLY A 83 26.13 7.83 22.16
C GLY A 83 25.45 7.28 20.90
N GLN A 84 24.14 7.42 20.76
CA GLN A 84 23.38 6.85 19.65
C GLN A 84 23.71 7.49 18.28
N ASP A 85 23.98 8.80 18.25
CA ASP A 85 24.44 9.52 17.05
C ASP A 85 25.98 9.58 16.95
N GLY A 86 26.71 8.84 17.81
CA GLY A 86 28.15 8.93 17.94
C GLY A 86 28.67 10.14 18.73
N SER A 87 27.78 10.91 19.36
CA SER A 87 28.08 12.05 20.23
C SER A 87 27.65 11.78 21.69
N HIS A 88 27.45 12.82 22.50
CA HIS A 88 26.99 12.69 23.89
C HIS A 88 25.47 12.41 23.93
N TRP A 89 24.69 13.26 24.59
CA TRP A 89 23.25 13.14 24.70
C TRP A 89 22.54 13.74 23.49
N GLY A 90 21.67 12.95 22.85
CA GLY A 90 20.71 13.40 21.85
C GLY A 90 19.27 13.19 22.32
N ILE A 91 18.31 13.89 21.70
CA ILE A 91 16.88 13.69 21.92
C ILE A 91 16.33 12.82 20.80
N TYR A 92 15.64 11.75 21.18
CA TYR A 92 15.03 10.78 20.29
C TYR A 92 13.55 10.69 20.58
N ALA A 93 12.79 10.22 19.60
CA ALA A 93 11.37 10.07 19.70
C ALA A 93 10.93 8.79 18.99
N GLN A 94 9.86 8.20 19.49
CA GLN A 94 9.09 7.16 18.82
C GLN A 94 7.62 7.53 18.93
N MET A 95 6.95 7.50 17.79
CA MET A 95 5.52 7.75 17.68
C MET A 95 4.81 6.40 17.63
N TYR A 96 3.65 6.35 18.27
CA TYR A 96 2.75 5.22 18.33
C TYR A 96 1.39 5.76 17.88
N GLY A 97 0.95 5.31 16.71
CA GLY A 97 -0.33 5.70 16.14
C GLY A 97 -1.39 4.64 16.42
N THR A 98 -2.62 5.11 16.54
CA THR A 98 -3.85 4.32 16.47
C THR A 98 -4.15 3.88 15.04
N THR A 99 -5.09 2.96 14.88
CA THR A 99 -5.54 2.51 13.55
C THR A 99 -6.13 3.68 12.75
N PHE A 100 -6.82 4.62 13.41
CA PHE A 100 -7.31 5.84 12.77
C PHE A 100 -6.19 6.71 12.17
N SER A 101 -5.10 6.95 12.91
CA SER A 101 -4.02 7.82 12.44
C SER A 101 -3.11 7.16 11.41
N LEU A 102 -2.94 5.84 11.48
CA LEU A 102 -2.31 5.07 10.41
C LEU A 102 -3.08 5.19 9.09
N LYS A 103 -4.43 5.14 9.13
CA LYS A 103 -5.28 5.38 7.95
C LYS A 103 -5.19 6.82 7.45
N SER A 104 -5.19 7.81 8.34
CA SER A 104 -4.97 9.21 7.95
C SER A 104 -3.60 9.40 7.28
N GLY A 105 -2.56 8.71 7.77
CA GLY A 105 -1.23 8.73 7.16
C GLY A 105 -1.20 8.11 5.77
N ALA A 106 -1.97 7.04 5.52
CA ALA A 106 -2.11 6.45 4.19
C ALA A 106 -2.74 7.45 3.18
N LEU A 107 -3.72 8.25 3.63
CA LEU A 107 -4.30 9.31 2.82
C LEU A 107 -3.29 10.44 2.52
N ASP A 108 -2.48 10.83 3.50
CA ASP A 108 -1.44 11.85 3.32
C ASP A 108 -0.37 11.40 2.32
N GLU A 109 0.06 10.14 2.37
CA GLU A 109 1.00 9.55 1.41
C GLU A 109 0.42 9.47 0.01
N LEU A 110 -0.85 9.07 -0.10
CA LEU A 110 -1.57 9.06 -1.38
C LEU A 110 -1.68 10.47 -1.99
N ASN A 111 -1.95 11.47 -1.16
CA ASN A 111 -2.02 12.87 -1.59
C ASN A 111 -0.65 13.45 -1.95
N ALA A 112 0.44 12.94 -1.36
CA ALA A 112 1.80 13.40 -1.65
C ALA A 112 2.27 13.04 -3.06
N ILE A 113 1.74 11.96 -3.65
CA ILE A 113 2.04 11.56 -5.03
C ILE A 113 1.12 12.20 -6.08
N TYR A 114 0.07 12.92 -5.65
CA TYR A 114 -0.87 13.59 -6.54
C TYR A 114 -0.46 15.06 -6.84
N PRO A 115 -0.55 15.54 -8.10
CA PRO A 115 -0.81 14.78 -9.31
C PRO A 115 0.48 14.11 -9.84
N THR A 116 0.32 12.93 -10.43
CA THR A 116 1.40 12.14 -11.05
C THR A 116 1.79 12.64 -12.43
N GLY A 117 0.96 13.51 -13.02
CA GLY A 117 1.11 13.99 -14.40
C GLY A 117 0.48 13.05 -15.43
N ASP A 118 -0.13 11.95 -14.97
CA ASP A 118 -0.94 11.06 -15.78
C ASP A 118 -2.43 11.16 -15.42
N GLU A 119 -3.27 11.52 -16.40
CA GLU A 119 -4.69 11.80 -16.16
C GLU A 119 -5.48 10.59 -15.62
N LYS A 120 -5.18 9.36 -16.06
CA LYS A 120 -5.94 8.19 -15.58
C LYS A 120 -5.46 7.70 -14.23
N VAL A 121 -4.16 7.75 -13.98
CA VAL A 121 -3.64 7.45 -12.65
C VAL A 121 -4.16 8.49 -11.65
N ASP A 122 -4.17 9.76 -12.02
CA ASP A 122 -4.72 10.83 -11.18
C ASP A 122 -6.22 10.64 -10.89
N GLU A 123 -7.00 10.10 -11.85
CA GLU A 123 -8.40 9.70 -11.64
C GLU A 123 -8.52 8.56 -10.63
N ILE A 124 -7.72 7.49 -10.79
CA ILE A 124 -7.70 6.35 -9.86
C ILE A 124 -7.28 6.77 -8.45
N LEU A 125 -6.23 7.57 -8.31
CA LEU A 125 -5.77 8.08 -7.02
C LEU A 125 -6.84 8.94 -6.33
N ALA A 126 -7.56 9.76 -7.10
CA ALA A 126 -8.65 10.57 -6.57
C ALA A 126 -9.85 9.71 -6.10
N GLU A 127 -10.20 8.66 -6.85
CA GLU A 127 -11.26 7.72 -6.45
C GLU A 127 -10.87 6.94 -5.17
N ALA A 128 -9.62 6.46 -5.10
CA ALA A 128 -9.10 5.78 -3.92
C ALA A 128 -9.08 6.73 -2.70
N ALA A 129 -8.60 7.96 -2.85
CA ALA A 129 -8.58 8.96 -1.78
C ALA A 129 -9.99 9.23 -1.22
N VAL A 130 -11.00 9.36 -2.09
CA VAL A 130 -12.40 9.55 -1.67
C VAL A 130 -12.91 8.37 -0.85
N ASN A 131 -12.51 7.14 -1.17
CA ASN A 131 -12.90 5.97 -0.39
C ASN A 131 -12.19 5.94 0.97
N ILE A 132 -10.90 6.26 1.04
CA ILE A 132 -10.17 6.39 2.33
C ILE A 132 -10.78 7.50 3.20
N GLU A 133 -11.13 8.65 2.62
CA GLU A 133 -11.81 9.73 3.35
C GLU A 133 -13.14 9.29 3.97
N LYS A 134 -13.92 8.44 3.28
CA LYS A 134 -15.16 7.89 3.83
C LYS A 134 -14.89 6.86 4.93
N SER A 135 -13.81 6.10 4.86
CA SER A 135 -13.44 5.15 5.93
C SER A 135 -13.04 5.88 7.21
N LEU A 136 -12.58 7.13 7.10
CA LEU A 136 -12.27 8.04 8.21
C LEU A 136 -13.47 8.83 8.76
N ASP A 137 -14.69 8.59 8.28
CA ASP A 137 -15.89 9.26 8.80
C ASP A 137 -16.08 8.93 10.28
N SER A 138 -16.08 9.95 11.14
CA SER A 138 -16.15 9.80 12.61
C SER A 138 -17.38 9.02 13.09
N ASP A 139 -18.46 8.95 12.30
CA ASP A 139 -19.64 8.14 12.65
C ASP A 139 -19.39 6.62 12.55
N LEU A 140 -18.28 6.20 11.94
CA LEU A 140 -17.86 4.80 11.83
C LEU A 140 -16.94 4.35 12.98
N TRP A 141 -16.48 5.28 13.80
CA TRP A 141 -15.48 5.06 14.85
C TRP A 141 -16.09 5.34 16.22
N VAL A 142 -15.77 4.50 17.20
CA VAL A 142 -16.05 4.77 18.61
C VAL A 142 -14.93 5.64 19.17
N ASP A 143 -13.70 5.23 18.91
CA ASP A 143 -12.45 5.88 19.30
C ASP A 143 -11.38 5.62 18.22
N GLY A 144 -10.10 5.87 18.51
CA GLY A 144 -9.01 5.68 17.55
C GLY A 144 -8.70 4.21 17.20
N THR A 145 -9.21 3.24 17.96
CA THR A 145 -8.91 1.80 17.84
C THR A 145 -10.13 0.90 17.63
N HIS A 146 -11.34 1.39 17.93
CA HIS A 146 -12.60 0.64 17.82
C HIS A 146 -13.57 1.28 16.84
N LEU A 147 -14.28 0.40 16.12
CA LEU A 147 -15.30 0.79 15.16
C LEU A 147 -16.71 0.74 15.77
N ASP A 148 -17.61 1.58 15.28
CA ASP A 148 -19.02 1.54 15.66
C ASP A 148 -19.63 0.17 15.32
N VAL A 149 -20.27 -0.46 16.30
CA VAL A 149 -20.80 -1.83 16.17
C VAL A 149 -21.83 -1.97 15.03
N LYS A 150 -22.51 -0.88 14.66
CA LYS A 150 -23.57 -0.93 13.62
C LYS A 150 -23.09 -0.56 12.24
N HIS A 151 -22.15 0.37 12.13
CA HIS A 151 -21.74 0.94 10.86
C HIS A 151 -20.25 0.76 10.56
N GLY A 152 -19.45 0.36 11.55
CA GLY A 152 -18.01 0.17 11.47
C GLY A 152 -17.54 -0.73 10.34
N TYR A 153 -18.32 -1.76 10.00
CA TYR A 153 -18.05 -2.64 8.86
C TYR A 153 -17.82 -1.89 7.53
N ARG A 154 -18.33 -0.65 7.39
CA ARG A 154 -18.17 0.19 6.21
C ARG A 154 -16.72 0.65 6.02
N VAL A 155 -15.91 0.73 7.07
CA VAL A 155 -14.48 1.06 6.97
C VAL A 155 -13.79 0.08 6.02
N PHE A 156 -13.95 -1.23 6.28
CA PHE A 156 -13.43 -2.29 5.41
C PHE A 156 -13.98 -2.23 3.98
N ASP A 157 -15.26 -1.88 3.80
CA ASP A 157 -15.87 -1.80 2.47
C ASP A 157 -15.28 -0.66 1.62
N GLU A 158 -15.11 0.52 2.22
CA GLU A 158 -14.52 1.66 1.51
C GLU A 158 -13.03 1.41 1.23
N GLU A 159 -12.29 0.83 2.16
CA GLU A 159 -10.86 0.55 1.97
C GLU A 159 -10.59 -0.56 0.98
N LYS A 160 -11.42 -1.59 0.96
CA LYS A 160 -11.40 -2.57 -0.12
C LYS A 160 -11.58 -1.91 -1.48
N ASN A 161 -12.49 -0.94 -1.60
CA ASN A 161 -12.68 -0.23 -2.87
C ASN A 161 -11.43 0.57 -3.22
N ALA A 162 -10.85 1.30 -2.27
CA ALA A 162 -9.59 2.01 -2.47
C ALA A 162 -8.46 1.07 -2.92
N VAL A 163 -8.24 -0.04 -2.22
CA VAL A 163 -7.22 -1.04 -2.58
C VAL A 163 -7.46 -1.61 -3.97
N LYS A 164 -8.71 -1.92 -4.33
CA LYS A 164 -9.04 -2.41 -5.68
C LYS A 164 -8.74 -1.39 -6.77
N ASP A 165 -9.00 -0.11 -6.50
CA ASP A 165 -8.68 0.97 -7.42
C ASP A 165 -7.15 1.08 -7.58
N LEU A 166 -6.41 1.10 -6.46
CA LEU A 166 -4.95 1.17 -6.46
C LEU A 166 -4.27 -0.03 -7.12
N LEU A 167 -4.80 -1.25 -6.97
CA LEU A 167 -4.31 -2.46 -7.65
C LEU A 167 -4.47 -2.41 -9.18
N ASN A 168 -5.30 -1.50 -9.71
CA ASN A 168 -5.39 -1.26 -11.15
C ASN A 168 -4.22 -0.42 -11.68
N ILE A 169 -3.46 0.24 -10.80
CA ILE A 169 -2.24 0.95 -11.17
C ILE A 169 -1.13 -0.09 -11.36
N LYS A 170 -0.71 -0.29 -12.61
CA LYS A 170 0.34 -1.24 -12.97
C LYS A 170 1.47 -0.53 -13.70
N LEU A 171 2.68 -1.08 -13.55
CA LEU A 171 3.80 -0.75 -14.43
C LEU A 171 3.36 -0.96 -15.88
N ASP A 172 3.72 0.00 -16.73
CA ASP A 172 3.60 -0.10 -18.17
C ASP A 172 4.44 -1.29 -18.67
N GLU A 173 3.82 -2.47 -18.70
CA GLU A 173 4.28 -3.50 -19.61
C GLU A 173 3.96 -2.97 -21.00
N CYS A 174 5.01 -2.60 -21.75
CA CYS A 174 4.89 -2.33 -23.17
C CYS A 174 4.04 -3.46 -23.80
N GLU A 175 2.79 -3.17 -24.17
CA GLU A 175 1.98 -4.11 -24.93
C GLU A 175 2.83 -4.64 -26.09
N GLU A 176 2.77 -5.95 -26.33
CA GLU A 176 3.51 -6.63 -27.39
C GLU A 176 3.59 -5.77 -28.65
N ALA A 177 4.82 -5.42 -29.03
CA ALA A 177 5.13 -4.45 -30.06
C ALA A 177 4.22 -4.61 -31.31
N LYS A 178 3.31 -3.66 -31.54
CA LYS A 178 2.66 -3.52 -32.85
C LYS A 178 3.67 -2.95 -33.84
N TYR A 179 4.25 -3.84 -34.64
CA TYR A 179 5.24 -3.51 -35.67
C TYR A 179 4.71 -2.43 -36.65
N LYS A 180 5.35 -1.26 -36.71
CA LYS A 180 5.11 -0.28 -37.77
C LYS A 180 5.98 -0.62 -38.98
N GLY A 181 5.38 -1.24 -40.00
CA GLY A 181 5.97 -1.35 -41.34
C GLY A 181 6.22 0.02 -42.00
N ILE A 182 6.95 0.02 -43.11
CA ILE A 182 7.37 1.24 -43.83
C ILE A 182 6.21 1.83 -44.64
N ILE A 183 6.02 3.15 -44.53
CA ILE A 183 5.00 3.91 -45.27
C ILE A 183 5.54 4.56 -46.57
N SER A 184 6.86 4.66 -46.73
CA SER A 184 7.51 5.08 -47.98
C SER A 184 8.99 4.67 -48.01
N LEU A 185 9.46 4.19 -49.16
CA LEU A 185 10.87 3.88 -49.43
C LEU A 185 11.31 4.60 -50.71
N THR A 186 12.35 5.43 -50.63
CA THR A 186 12.92 6.11 -51.81
C THR A 186 14.26 5.48 -52.19
N LEU A 187 14.39 5.15 -53.47
CA LEU A 187 15.59 4.53 -54.06
C LEU A 187 16.21 5.49 -55.08
N ASN A 188 17.54 5.57 -55.10
CA ASN A 188 18.27 6.27 -56.16
C ASN A 188 18.61 5.25 -57.26
N TYR A 189 18.09 5.45 -58.47
CA TYR A 189 18.42 4.62 -59.64
C TYR A 189 18.51 5.51 -60.88
N THR A 190 19.66 5.47 -61.54
CA THR A 190 19.96 6.34 -62.69
C THR A 190 19.89 5.61 -64.03
N GLY A 191 19.33 4.41 -64.07
CA GLY A 191 19.09 3.68 -65.33
C GLY A 191 17.71 4.02 -65.89
N GLY A 192 17.61 4.25 -67.20
CA GLY A 192 16.34 4.58 -67.86
C GLY A 192 15.40 3.39 -68.08
N ASP A 193 15.51 2.36 -67.25
CA ASP A 193 14.77 1.09 -67.34
C ASP A 193 13.61 1.06 -66.35
N ASP A 194 12.60 0.23 -66.61
CA ASP A 194 11.40 0.15 -65.76
C ASP A 194 11.71 -0.54 -64.43
N VAL A 195 11.38 0.14 -63.33
CA VAL A 195 11.59 -0.31 -61.95
C VAL A 195 10.27 -0.80 -61.38
N THR A 196 10.22 -2.07 -60.98
CA THR A 196 9.04 -2.67 -60.34
C THR A 196 9.42 -3.33 -59.01
N VAL A 197 8.43 -3.55 -58.15
CA VAL A 197 8.60 -4.19 -56.83
C VAL A 197 7.57 -5.29 -56.62
N ASN A 198 7.87 -6.22 -55.71
CA ASN A 198 6.94 -7.28 -55.32
C ASN A 198 5.72 -6.76 -54.53
N GLU A 199 5.82 -5.60 -53.89
CA GLU A 199 4.76 -5.00 -53.09
C GLU A 199 4.85 -3.46 -53.11
N GLY A 200 3.68 -2.80 -53.22
CA GLY A 200 3.56 -1.35 -53.27
C GLY A 200 3.46 -0.79 -54.69
N ILE A 201 3.34 0.53 -54.76
CA ILE A 201 3.23 1.31 -56.00
C ILE A 201 4.54 2.07 -56.18
N VAL A 202 5.16 1.96 -57.36
CA VAL A 202 6.38 2.71 -57.72
C VAL A 202 5.99 4.02 -58.41
N MET A 203 6.56 5.13 -57.94
CA MET A 203 6.47 6.44 -58.55
C MET A 203 7.87 6.89 -58.98
N ASP A 204 8.06 7.16 -60.27
CA ASP A 204 9.27 7.82 -60.78
C ASP A 204 9.19 9.33 -60.49
N ASN A 205 10.15 9.86 -59.73
CA ASN A 205 10.18 11.27 -59.33
C ASN A 205 10.80 12.17 -60.41
N GLY A 206 11.35 11.61 -61.49
CA GLY A 206 11.91 12.37 -62.62
C GLY A 206 13.29 12.97 -62.38
N ASP A 207 13.91 12.71 -61.23
CA ASP A 207 15.25 13.17 -60.84
C ASP A 207 16.25 12.01 -60.67
N GLY A 208 15.89 10.81 -61.14
CA GLY A 208 16.67 9.58 -60.93
C GLY A 208 16.39 8.92 -59.58
N THR A 209 15.28 9.26 -58.94
CA THR A 209 14.78 8.60 -57.73
C THR A 209 13.40 8.01 -57.94
N TYR A 210 13.14 6.90 -57.25
CA TYR A 210 11.87 6.17 -57.30
C TYR A 210 11.32 6.03 -55.88
N THR A 211 10.06 6.43 -55.68
CA THR A 211 9.36 6.30 -54.41
C THR A 211 8.42 5.09 -54.45
N ILE A 212 8.51 4.22 -53.46
CA ILE A 212 7.62 3.08 -53.27
C ILE A 212 6.68 3.40 -52.12
N THR A 213 5.37 3.33 -52.35
CA THR A 213 4.33 3.52 -51.31
C THR A 213 3.44 2.28 -51.22
N PRO A 214 2.76 2.04 -50.09
CA PRO A 214 1.74 1.00 -49.99
C PRO A 214 0.61 1.18 -51.02
N THR A 215 -0.08 0.09 -51.34
CA THR A 215 -1.17 0.09 -52.32
C THR A 215 -2.44 0.79 -51.79
N THR A 216 -2.58 0.89 -50.47
CA THR A 216 -3.65 1.63 -49.80
C THR A 216 -3.11 2.35 -48.57
N ASP A 217 -3.72 3.47 -48.18
CA ASP A 217 -3.32 4.25 -47.00
C ASP A 217 -3.41 3.47 -45.67
N GLU A 218 -4.13 2.34 -45.67
CA GLU A 218 -4.29 1.46 -44.51
C GLU A 218 -3.30 0.26 -44.49
N THR A 219 -2.50 0.08 -45.55
CA THR A 219 -1.51 -1.01 -45.65
C THR A 219 -0.08 -0.49 -45.44
N LYS A 220 0.84 -1.37 -45.06
CA LYS A 220 2.28 -1.07 -44.86
C LYS A 220 3.09 -2.00 -45.75
N LEU A 221 4.24 -1.54 -46.25
CA LEU A 221 5.18 -2.40 -46.97
C LEU A 221 5.75 -3.47 -46.01
N THR A 222 5.86 -4.71 -46.48
CA THR A 222 6.40 -5.81 -45.67
C THR A 222 7.90 -5.67 -45.42
N SER A 223 8.45 -6.52 -44.55
CA SER A 223 9.86 -6.49 -44.14
C SER A 223 10.86 -6.84 -45.26
N LYS A 224 10.38 -7.37 -46.39
CA LYS A 224 11.20 -7.74 -47.55
C LYS A 224 10.65 -7.14 -48.83
N ILE A 225 11.34 -6.13 -49.36
CA ILE A 225 11.04 -5.53 -50.66
C ILE A 225 12.04 -6.05 -51.69
N GLU A 226 11.53 -6.67 -52.73
CA GLU A 226 12.29 -7.16 -53.87
C GLU A 226 12.18 -6.16 -55.02
N VAL A 227 13.33 -5.66 -55.49
CA VAL A 227 13.39 -4.65 -56.55
C VAL A 227 13.79 -5.33 -57.86
N TYR A 228 12.99 -5.10 -58.89
CA TYR A 228 13.15 -5.65 -60.22
C TYR A 228 13.43 -4.54 -61.23
N ILE A 229 14.39 -4.77 -62.13
CA ILE A 229 14.66 -3.91 -63.28
C ILE A 229 14.45 -4.75 -64.54
N ASN A 230 13.55 -4.31 -65.44
CA ASN A 230 13.16 -5.06 -66.64
C ASN A 230 12.78 -6.54 -66.34
N GLY A 231 12.12 -6.77 -65.20
CA GLY A 231 11.70 -8.11 -64.75
C GLY A 231 12.79 -8.98 -64.14
N THR A 232 14.02 -8.48 -63.98
CA THR A 232 15.12 -9.20 -63.30
C THR A 232 15.26 -8.70 -61.86
N LEU A 233 15.29 -9.61 -60.88
CA LEU A 233 15.56 -9.26 -59.49
C LEU A 233 16.98 -8.72 -59.35
N VAL A 234 17.12 -7.47 -58.88
CA VAL A 234 18.42 -6.80 -58.75
C VAL A 234 18.80 -6.53 -57.29
N SER A 235 17.82 -6.42 -56.40
CA SER A 235 18.08 -6.17 -54.99
C SER A 235 16.96 -6.73 -54.11
N GLU A 236 17.35 -7.14 -52.91
CA GLU A 236 16.42 -7.45 -51.83
C GLU A 236 16.73 -6.53 -50.66
N ILE A 237 15.77 -5.69 -50.31
CA ILE A 237 15.87 -4.76 -49.20
C ILE A 237 15.20 -5.44 -48.02
N HIS A 238 16.04 -5.88 -47.09
CA HIS A 238 15.61 -6.40 -45.79
C HIS A 238 15.63 -5.24 -44.80
N ILE A 239 14.44 -4.83 -44.37
CA ILE A 239 14.30 -3.78 -43.37
C ILE A 239 14.50 -4.44 -42.00
N ASN A 240 15.75 -4.42 -41.53
CA ASN A 240 16.10 -4.97 -40.21
C ASN A 240 15.97 -3.94 -39.07
N ASP A 241 15.63 -2.68 -39.38
CA ASP A 241 15.41 -1.67 -38.36
C ASP A 241 14.04 -1.90 -37.73
N LYS A 242 14.06 -2.76 -36.71
CA LYS A 242 13.08 -2.80 -35.65
C LYS A 242 13.13 -1.45 -34.93
N ILE A 243 12.46 -0.44 -35.48
CA ILE A 243 12.22 0.79 -34.73
C ILE A 243 11.26 0.41 -33.62
N LYS A 244 11.82 0.25 -32.41
CA LYS A 244 11.07 0.11 -31.18
C LYS A 244 10.52 1.50 -30.85
N GLU A 245 9.45 1.89 -31.52
CA GLU A 245 8.56 2.86 -30.92
C GLU A 245 7.83 2.09 -29.82
N CYS A 246 8.31 2.24 -28.58
CA CYS A 246 7.36 2.22 -27.49
C CYS A 246 6.36 3.32 -27.85
N ASN A 247 5.12 2.96 -28.18
CA ASN A 247 4.06 3.82 -27.67
C ASN A 247 4.25 3.70 -26.17
N PRO A 248 4.74 4.71 -25.43
CA PRO A 248 4.42 4.72 -24.01
C PRO A 248 2.91 4.46 -23.96
N HIS A 249 2.48 3.52 -23.13
CA HIS A 249 1.06 3.53 -22.81
C HIS A 249 0.78 4.96 -22.31
N PRO A 250 -0.39 5.52 -22.57
CA PRO A 250 -0.63 6.88 -22.15
C PRO A 250 -0.61 7.10 -20.62
N HIS A 251 -0.04 6.18 -19.79
CA HIS A 251 -0.12 6.08 -18.33
C HIS A 251 1.11 5.48 -17.60
N ALA A 252 2.34 5.83 -18.02
CA ALA A 252 3.54 5.36 -17.34
C ALA A 252 3.81 6.14 -16.03
N VAL A 253 3.53 5.52 -14.88
CA VAL A 253 4.00 6.00 -13.57
C VAL A 253 5.45 5.59 -13.31
N THR A 254 6.17 6.42 -12.56
CA THR A 254 7.54 6.09 -12.15
C THR A 254 7.53 4.89 -11.18
N PRO A 255 8.63 4.13 -11.08
CA PRO A 255 8.75 3.10 -10.05
C PRO A 255 8.53 3.63 -8.62
N GLU A 256 8.91 4.88 -8.39
CA GLU A 256 8.69 5.60 -7.11
C GLU A 256 7.20 5.76 -6.79
N VAL A 257 6.36 6.11 -7.78
CA VAL A 257 4.91 6.18 -7.57
C VAL A 257 4.32 4.79 -7.30
N LEU A 258 4.79 3.75 -7.97
CA LEU A 258 4.28 2.39 -7.74
C LEU A 258 4.68 1.86 -6.35
N GLU A 259 5.89 2.18 -5.89
CA GLU A 259 6.34 1.87 -4.53
C GLU A 259 5.46 2.56 -3.49
N GLU A 260 5.14 3.84 -3.68
CA GLU A 260 4.29 4.56 -2.75
C GLU A 260 2.83 4.07 -2.76
N VAL A 261 2.29 3.73 -3.94
CA VAL A 261 0.97 3.08 -4.05
C VAL A 261 0.95 1.76 -3.28
N GLN A 262 2.03 0.96 -3.37
CA GLN A 262 2.12 -0.28 -2.61
C GLN A 262 2.21 -0.02 -1.11
N ASN A 263 2.98 0.99 -0.67
CA ASN A 263 3.05 1.38 0.75
C ASN A 263 1.67 1.76 1.29
N VAL A 264 0.86 2.50 0.52
CA VAL A 264 -0.52 2.86 0.89
C VAL A 264 -1.39 1.60 1.00
N ILE A 265 -1.32 0.67 0.03
CA ILE A 265 -2.07 -0.60 0.11
C ILE A 265 -1.70 -1.37 1.37
N ASP A 266 -0.40 -1.54 1.63
CA ASP A 266 0.10 -2.32 2.76
C ASP A 266 -0.38 -1.72 4.09
N LYS A 267 -0.39 -0.39 4.22
CA LYS A 267 -0.91 0.30 5.41
C LYS A 267 -2.39 0.12 5.62
N LEU A 268 -3.21 0.24 4.57
CA LEU A 268 -4.66 0.05 4.70
C LEU A 268 -4.98 -1.36 5.20
N VAL A 269 -4.30 -2.36 4.62
CA VAL A 269 -4.42 -3.76 5.01
C VAL A 269 -3.94 -4.00 6.44
N GLU A 270 -2.77 -3.47 6.82
CA GLU A 270 -2.24 -3.58 8.18
C GLU A 270 -3.22 -3.02 9.20
N VAL A 271 -3.86 -1.89 8.90
CA VAL A 271 -4.85 -1.32 9.81
C VAL A 271 -6.10 -2.18 9.91
N ASP A 272 -6.60 -2.74 8.81
CA ASP A 272 -7.75 -3.63 8.85
C ASP A 272 -7.46 -4.92 9.62
N GLU A 273 -6.23 -5.44 9.55
CA GLU A 273 -5.75 -6.53 10.40
C GLU A 273 -5.80 -6.14 11.89
N MET A 274 -5.27 -4.96 12.24
CA MET A 274 -5.28 -4.45 13.61
C MET A 274 -6.70 -4.30 14.14
N LEU A 275 -7.62 -3.75 13.36
CA LEU A 275 -9.03 -3.57 13.73
C LEU A 275 -9.74 -4.91 13.97
N ALA A 276 -9.54 -5.87 13.08
CA ALA A 276 -10.13 -7.20 13.22
C ALA A 276 -9.56 -7.94 14.44
N THR A 277 -8.25 -7.87 14.65
CA THR A 277 -7.58 -8.53 15.78
C THR A 277 -7.98 -7.91 17.12
N THR A 278 -8.09 -6.59 17.18
CA THR A 278 -8.57 -5.87 18.37
C THR A 278 -9.97 -6.32 18.74
N ALA A 279 -10.90 -6.36 17.77
CA ALA A 279 -12.26 -6.82 18.03
C ALA A 279 -12.33 -8.28 18.52
N VAL A 280 -11.50 -9.17 17.95
CA VAL A 280 -11.41 -10.57 18.43
C VAL A 280 -10.90 -10.61 19.88
N GLN A 281 -9.91 -9.79 20.22
CA GLN A 281 -9.38 -9.73 21.57
C GLN A 281 -10.42 -9.19 22.57
N ASP A 282 -11.23 -8.21 22.19
CA ASP A 282 -12.35 -7.71 22.99
C ASP A 282 -13.41 -8.79 23.22
N ALA A 283 -13.73 -9.56 22.18
CA ALA A 283 -14.66 -10.68 22.28
C ALA A 283 -14.17 -11.74 23.28
N VAL A 284 -12.88 -12.09 23.22
CA VAL A 284 -12.25 -13.04 24.16
C VAL A 284 -12.27 -12.51 25.60
N ASN A 285 -12.07 -11.20 25.77
CA ASN A 285 -12.01 -10.57 27.10
C ASN A 285 -13.40 -10.25 27.68
N THR A 286 -14.45 -10.31 26.88
CA THR A 286 -15.82 -9.98 27.32
C THR A 286 -16.37 -11.10 28.23
N PRO A 287 -16.75 -10.79 29.48
CA PRO A 287 -17.36 -11.78 30.36
C PRO A 287 -18.72 -12.24 29.84
N VAL A 288 -18.95 -13.56 29.82
CA VAL A 288 -20.24 -14.14 29.45
C VAL A 288 -21.22 -14.04 30.62
N GLU A 289 -22.29 -13.25 30.47
CA GLU A 289 -23.28 -12.99 31.52
C GLU A 289 -24.13 -14.22 31.84
N ASP A 290 -24.59 -14.94 30.81
CA ASP A 290 -25.32 -16.20 30.93
C ASP A 290 -24.46 -17.39 30.46
N PRO A 291 -24.07 -18.32 31.37
CA PRO A 291 -23.30 -19.50 31.00
C PRO A 291 -23.92 -20.38 29.91
N GLU A 292 -25.24 -20.30 29.65
CA GLU A 292 -25.88 -21.01 28.54
C GLU A 292 -25.43 -20.49 27.16
N ASN A 293 -24.91 -19.26 27.07
CA ASN A 293 -24.42 -18.66 25.83
C ASN A 293 -22.94 -18.98 25.53
N GLN A 294 -22.20 -19.59 26.48
CA GLN A 294 -20.75 -19.80 26.34
C GLN A 294 -20.39 -20.57 25.07
N ASP A 295 -21.11 -21.66 24.76
CA ASP A 295 -20.84 -22.47 23.57
C ASP A 295 -21.03 -21.67 22.27
N GLN A 296 -21.93 -20.68 22.26
CA GLN A 296 -22.15 -19.82 21.10
C GLN A 296 -21.07 -18.74 20.99
N VAL A 297 -20.67 -18.13 22.12
CA VAL A 297 -19.56 -17.16 22.18
C VAL A 297 -18.26 -17.80 21.71
N ASP A 298 -17.91 -18.99 22.24
CA ASP A 298 -16.71 -19.73 21.85
C ASP A 298 -16.71 -20.07 20.36
N LYS A 299 -17.90 -20.37 19.81
CA LYS A 299 -18.05 -20.65 18.38
C LYS A 299 -17.81 -19.40 17.53
N ASP A 300 -18.40 -18.27 17.90
CA ASP A 300 -18.27 -17.03 17.13
C ASP A 300 -16.81 -16.51 17.18
N ILE A 301 -16.12 -16.65 18.31
CA ILE A 301 -14.68 -16.37 18.42
C ILE A 301 -13.87 -17.29 17.50
N ALA A 302 -14.15 -18.59 17.49
CA ALA A 302 -13.45 -19.53 16.60
C ALA A 302 -13.69 -19.22 15.12
N GLU A 303 -14.90 -18.81 14.73
CA GLU A 303 -15.20 -18.36 13.37
C GLU A 303 -14.45 -17.06 13.04
N ALA A 304 -14.26 -16.15 13.99
CA ALA A 304 -13.47 -14.94 13.79
C ALA A 304 -11.97 -15.24 13.59
N GLU A 305 -11.38 -16.08 14.44
CA GLU A 305 -9.99 -16.54 14.32
C GLU A 305 -9.73 -17.28 12.99
N GLU A 306 -10.69 -18.08 12.53
CA GLU A 306 -10.60 -18.75 11.22
C GLU A 306 -10.56 -17.74 10.07
N GLU A 307 -11.33 -16.67 10.14
CA GLU A 307 -11.31 -15.62 9.12
C GLU A 307 -9.99 -14.82 9.15
N LEU A 308 -9.39 -14.55 10.32
CA LEU A 308 -8.03 -13.97 10.41
C LEU A 308 -7.00 -14.85 9.68
N ALA A 309 -7.03 -16.17 9.90
CA ALA A 309 -6.12 -17.10 9.24
C ALA A 309 -6.32 -17.14 7.70
N LYS A 310 -7.56 -17.00 7.22
CA LYS A 310 -7.85 -16.88 5.78
C LYS A 310 -7.34 -15.57 5.20
N ALA A 311 -7.39 -14.47 5.96
CA ALA A 311 -6.84 -13.20 5.54
C ALA A 311 -5.32 -13.30 5.30
N GLU A 312 -4.59 -13.91 6.24
CA GLU A 312 -3.14 -14.18 6.10
C GLU A 312 -2.82 -15.04 4.86
N GLU A 313 -3.65 -16.04 4.56
CA GLU A 313 -3.49 -16.86 3.35
C GLU A 313 -3.65 -16.01 2.08
N GLU A 314 -4.67 -15.17 2.01
CA GLU A 314 -4.90 -14.29 0.85
C GLU A 314 -3.78 -13.24 0.68
N LEU A 315 -3.22 -12.72 1.78
CA LEU A 315 -2.02 -11.87 1.72
C LEU A 315 -0.80 -12.61 1.18
N GLY A 316 -0.57 -13.86 1.62
CA GLY A 316 0.48 -14.71 1.07
C GLY A 316 0.32 -15.01 -0.42
N LEU A 317 -0.91 -14.91 -0.95
CA LEU A 317 -1.23 -15.05 -2.37
C LEU A 317 -1.20 -13.72 -3.15
N GLY A 318 -0.96 -12.59 -2.48
CA GLY A 318 -0.94 -11.25 -3.09
C GLY A 318 -2.34 -10.71 -3.43
N ASN A 319 -3.36 -11.09 -2.65
CA ASN A 319 -4.75 -10.64 -2.82
C ASN A 319 -5.20 -9.76 -1.62
N PRO A 320 -4.67 -8.54 -1.44
CA PRO A 320 -4.99 -7.70 -0.29
C PRO A 320 -6.47 -7.31 -0.22
N ASP A 321 -7.15 -7.15 -1.35
CA ASP A 321 -8.59 -6.86 -1.40
C ASP A 321 -9.47 -7.98 -0.82
N LYS A 322 -9.01 -9.24 -0.94
CA LYS A 322 -9.68 -10.40 -0.33
C LYS A 322 -9.30 -10.60 1.12
N ALA A 323 -8.08 -10.23 1.51
CA ALA A 323 -7.69 -10.22 2.92
C ALA A 323 -8.60 -9.27 3.72
N ILE A 324 -8.90 -8.08 3.18
CA ILE A 324 -9.86 -7.13 3.78
C ILE A 324 -11.26 -7.74 3.94
N ASP A 325 -11.75 -8.53 2.97
CA ASP A 325 -13.04 -9.25 3.12
C ASP A 325 -13.03 -10.22 4.31
N HIS A 326 -11.90 -10.84 4.59
CA HIS A 326 -11.72 -11.76 5.70
C HIS A 326 -11.56 -11.02 7.03
N TYR A 327 -10.79 -9.92 7.08
CA TYR A 327 -10.71 -9.05 8.26
C TYR A 327 -12.08 -8.49 8.66
N LYS A 328 -12.87 -8.05 7.67
CA LYS A 328 -14.26 -7.62 7.91
C LYS A 328 -15.09 -8.71 8.58
N LYS A 329 -15.05 -9.95 8.06
CA LYS A 329 -15.83 -11.06 8.63
C LYS A 329 -15.34 -11.45 10.02
N ALA A 330 -14.02 -11.42 10.25
CA ALA A 330 -13.45 -11.64 11.56
C ALA A 330 -13.99 -10.60 12.56
N TRP A 331 -14.00 -9.32 12.17
CA TRP A 331 -14.59 -8.24 12.96
C TRP A 331 -16.08 -8.46 13.21
N GLU A 332 -16.89 -8.79 12.19
CA GLU A 332 -18.33 -9.05 12.32
C GLU A 332 -18.63 -10.23 13.28
N ASN A 333 -17.88 -11.33 13.17
CA ASN A 333 -18.01 -12.50 14.06
C ASN A 333 -17.63 -12.14 15.50
N ALA A 334 -16.59 -11.33 15.70
CA ALA A 334 -16.22 -10.84 17.02
C ALA A 334 -17.31 -9.96 17.65
N GLN A 335 -17.95 -9.09 16.87
CA GLN A 335 -19.09 -8.29 17.36
C GLN A 335 -20.30 -9.15 17.75
N GLU A 336 -20.60 -10.23 17.01
CA GLU A 336 -21.64 -11.18 17.40
C GLU A 336 -21.27 -11.96 18.67
N ALA A 337 -20.00 -12.33 18.86
CA ALA A 337 -19.53 -12.96 20.08
C ALA A 337 -19.75 -12.06 21.31
N ILE A 338 -19.34 -10.78 21.24
CA ILE A 338 -19.56 -9.79 22.31
C ILE A 338 -21.05 -9.66 22.63
N LYS A 339 -21.88 -9.57 21.58
CA LYS A 339 -23.34 -9.46 21.73
C LYS A 339 -23.97 -10.70 22.35
N HIS A 340 -23.49 -11.91 22.05
CA HIS A 340 -23.94 -13.13 22.70
C HIS A 340 -23.45 -13.24 24.15
N ALA A 341 -22.26 -12.73 24.46
CA ALA A 341 -21.73 -12.69 25.82
C ALA A 341 -22.57 -11.79 26.74
N GLN A 342 -23.10 -10.68 26.21
CA GLN A 342 -23.89 -9.68 26.94
C GLN A 342 -25.40 -9.94 26.98
N LYS A 343 -25.89 -11.07 26.45
CA LYS A 343 -27.32 -11.37 26.27
C LYS A 343 -27.90 -12.22 27.38
#